data_AF-A0A2E2VZ31-F1
#
_entry.id   AF-A0A2E2VZ31-F1
#
_cell.length_a   1.000
_cell.length_b   1.000
_cell.length_c   1.000
_cell.angle_alpha   90.00
_cell.angle_beta   90.00
_cell.angle_gamma   90.00
#
_symmetry.space_group_name_H-M   'P 1'
#
loop_
_entity.id
_entity.type
_entity.pdbx_description
1 polymer ?
#
loop_
_entity_poly.entity_id
_entity_poly.type
_entity_poly.pdbx_seq_one_letter_code
_entity_poly.pdbx_strand_id
1 'polypeptide(L)' 'MEQPKIKPDKHVKSPDFHGAALIDDNGREIPITEDMVQDAFSDLDQKAENHSAKKPSSIQQ' A
#
# COMPACT_ATOMS: atom_id res chain seq x y z
N MET A 1 -4.48 49.48 -12.92
CA MET A 1 -3.95 48.35 -13.72
C MET A 1 -4.62 47.10 -13.19
N GLU A 2 -5.41 46.41 -14.02
CA GLU A 2 -6.15 45.21 -13.62
C GLU A 2 -5.19 44.09 -13.22
N GLN A 3 -5.50 43.42 -12.09
CA GLN A 3 -4.77 42.24 -11.64
C GLN A 3 -4.96 41.10 -12.66
N PRO A 4 -3.93 40.29 -12.96
CA PRO A 4 -4.07 39.17 -13.88
C PRO A 4 -4.96 38.09 -13.26
N LYS A 5 -6.06 37.77 -13.96
CA LYS A 5 -6.97 36.64 -13.65
C LYS A 5 -6.20 35.33 -13.74
N ILE A 6 -5.83 34.78 -12.59
CA ILE A 6 -5.37 33.40 -12.44
C ILE A 6 -6.56 32.48 -12.77
N LYS A 7 -6.53 31.88 -13.96
CA LYS A 7 -7.48 30.83 -14.35
C LYS A 7 -7.10 29.57 -13.55
N PRO A 8 -8.04 28.87 -12.88
CA PRO A 8 -7.70 27.61 -12.23
C PRO A 8 -7.42 26.60 -13.33
N ASP A 9 -6.13 26.28 -13.49
CA ASP A 9 -5.67 25.20 -14.34
C ASP A 9 -6.29 23.89 -13.83
N LYS A 10 -7.13 23.26 -14.65
CA LYS A 10 -7.74 21.96 -14.36
C LYS A 10 -6.75 20.81 -14.59
N HIS A 11 -5.49 21.01 -14.22
CA HIS A 11 -4.61 19.90 -13.95
C HIS A 11 -5.11 19.24 -12.66
N VAL A 12 -5.96 18.23 -12.83
CA VAL A 12 -6.15 17.16 -11.86
C VAL A 12 -4.73 16.70 -11.56
N LYS A 13 -4.17 17.18 -10.43
CA LYS A 13 -2.86 16.78 -9.99
C LYS A 13 -2.98 15.30 -9.70
N SER A 14 -2.52 14.47 -10.63
CA SER A 14 -2.19 13.08 -10.33
C SER A 14 -1.43 13.10 -9.00
N PRO A 15 -1.81 12.29 -8.00
CA PRO A 15 -1.21 12.42 -6.69
C PRO A 15 0.31 12.26 -6.83
N ASP A 16 1.05 13.23 -6.31
CA ASP A 16 2.51 13.18 -6.29
C ASP A 16 2.92 12.22 -5.17
N PHE A 17 3.17 10.96 -5.53
CA PHE A 17 3.47 9.88 -4.58
C PHE A 17 4.94 9.87 -4.09
N HIS A 18 5.71 10.94 -4.33
CA HIS A 18 7.08 11.13 -3.80
C HIS A 18 8.02 9.92 -3.95
N GLY A 19 7.86 9.13 -5.03
CA GLY A 19 8.71 7.97 -5.33
C GLY A 19 8.41 6.67 -4.55
N ALA A 20 7.32 6.61 -3.78
CA ALA A 20 6.89 5.36 -3.15
C ALA A 20 6.01 4.54 -4.12
N ALA A 21 6.66 3.75 -4.98
CA ALA A 21 6.00 2.84 -5.93
C ALA A 21 6.61 1.44 -5.85
N LEU A 22 5.81 0.41 -6.12
CA LEU A 22 6.32 -0.93 -6.41
C LEU A 22 6.82 -0.97 -7.85
N ILE A 23 7.92 -1.68 -8.08
CA ILE A 23 8.44 -1.92 -9.42
C ILE A 23 8.03 -3.34 -9.83
N ASP A 24 7.34 -3.48 -10.95
CA ASP A 24 6.98 -4.79 -11.50
C ASP A 24 8.12 -5.42 -12.31
N ASP A 25 7.93 -6.68 -12.74
CA ASP A 25 8.93 -7.42 -13.51
C ASP A 25 9.25 -6.79 -14.88
N ASN A 26 8.38 -5.91 -15.39
CA ASN A 26 8.59 -5.16 -16.62
C ASN A 26 9.27 -3.81 -16.38
N GLY A 27 9.62 -3.50 -15.13
CA GLY A 27 10.22 -2.23 -14.73
C GLY A 27 9.22 -1.08 -14.65
N ARG A 28 7.91 -1.37 -14.61
CA ARG A 28 6.87 -0.34 -14.48
C ARG A 28 6.67 0.04 -13.02
N GLU A 29 6.57 1.33 -12.77
CA GLU A 29 6.18 1.89 -11.48
C GLU A 29 4.67 1.75 -11.25
N ILE A 30 4.32 1.09 -10.15
CA ILE A 30 2.95 0.91 -9.65
C ILE A 30 2.85 1.71 -8.34
N PRO A 31 2.07 2.81 -8.30
CA PRO A 31 1.88 3.57 -7.08
C PRO A 31 1.32 2.70 -5.95
N ILE A 32 1.86 2.83 -4.75
CA ILE A 32 1.31 2.15 -3.58
C ILE A 32 0.00 2.84 -3.20
N THR A 33 -1.10 2.09 -3.19
CA THR A 33 -2.42 2.58 -2.81
C THR A 33 -2.79 2.13 -1.40
N GLU A 34 -3.77 2.80 -0.79
CA GLU A 34 -4.31 2.41 0.52
C GLU A 34 -4.87 0.99 0.52
N ASP A 35 -5.60 0.60 -0.54
CA ASP A 35 -6.18 -0.74 -0.67
C ASP A 35 -5.09 -1.83 -0.60
N MET A 36 -3.93 -1.60 -1.26
CA MET A 36 -2.80 -2.53 -1.22
C MET A 36 -2.23 -2.69 0.20
N VAL A 37 -2.26 -1.62 1.00
CA VAL A 37 -1.81 -1.65 2.40
C VAL A 37 -2.81 -2.44 3.25
N GLN A 38 -4.11 -2.23 3.07
CA GLN A 38 -5.17 -2.94 3.79
C GLN A 38 -5.18 -4.44 3.48
N ASP A 39 -5.00 -4.80 2.20
CA ASP A 39 -4.88 -6.19 1.77
C ASP A 39 -3.66 -6.86 2.43
N ALA A 40 -2.51 -6.17 2.45
CA ALA A 40 -1.29 -6.70 3.07
C ALA A 40 -1.47 -6.96 4.58
N PHE A 41 -2.15 -6.09 5.32
CA PHE A 41 -2.47 -6.33 6.72
C PHE A 41 -3.40 -7.54 6.91
N SER A 42 -4.43 -7.66 6.08
CA SER A 42 -5.38 -8.78 6.12
C SER A 42 -4.68 -10.13 5.87
N ASP A 43 -3.71 -10.17 4.97
CA ASP A 43 -2.91 -11.37 4.69
C ASP A 43 -1.99 -11.74 5.86
N LEU A 44 -1.44 -10.75 6.58
CA LEU A 44 -0.59 -10.98 7.74
C LEU A 44 -1.39 -11.60 8.91
N ASP A 45 -2.61 -11.11 9.15
CA ASP A 45 -3.48 -11.65 10.18
C ASP A 45 -3.85 -13.12 9.89
N GLN A 46 -4.19 -13.45 8.65
CA GLN A 46 -4.46 -14.83 8.24
C GLN A 46 -3.24 -15.75 8.42
N LYS A 47 -2.04 -15.26 8.14
CA LYS A 47 -0.81 -16.04 8.35
C LYS A 47 -0.55 -16.26 9.84
N ALA A 48 -0.76 -15.26 10.69
CA ALA A 48 -0.57 -15.37 12.13
C ALA A 48 -1.47 -16.46 12.75
N GLU A 49 -2.74 -16.55 12.34
CA GLU A 49 -3.67 -17.60 12.79
C GLU A 49 -3.19 -19.01 12.40
N ASN A 50 -2.67 -19.17 11.17
CA ASN A 50 -2.16 -20.45 10.68
C ASN A 50 -0.86 -20.90 11.37
N HIS A 51 -0.06 -19.97 11.90
CA HIS A 51 1.17 -20.27 12.66
C HIS A 51 0.90 -20.67 14.13
N SER A 52 -0.32 -20.48 14.65
CA SER A 52 -0.70 -20.87 16.02
C SER A 52 -1.04 -22.37 16.17
N ALA A 53 -1.24 -23.09 15.05
CA ALA A 53 -1.71 -24.48 15.05
C ALA A 53 -0.64 -25.56 15.31
N LYS A 54 0.59 -25.21 15.71
CA LYS A 54 1.60 -26.19 16.16
C LYS A 54 2.20 -25.80 17.50
N LYS A 55 1.42 -25.95 18.57
CA LYS A 55 2.02 -26.26 19.87
C LYS A 55 2.38 -27.75 19.88
N PRO A 56 3.65 -28.17 19.82
CA PRO A 56 3.98 -29.53 20.21
C PRO A 56 3.64 -29.65 21.70
N SER A 57 2.57 -30.39 22.00
CA SER A 57 2.25 -30.82 23.34
C SER A 57 3.31 -31.81 23.82
N SER A 58 4.40 -31.31 24.39
CA SER A 58 5.23 -32.14 25.27
C SER A 58 4.70 -31.99 26.70
N ILE A 59 3.75 -32.85 27.04
CA ILE A 59 3.52 -33.29 28.42
C ILE A 59 3.99 -34.74 28.46
N GLN A 60 5.03 -35.01 29.25
CA GLN A 60 5.41 -36.31 29.83
C GLN A 60 6.52 -35.96 30.85
N GLN A 61 6.15 -35.74 32.11
CA GLN A 61 6.14 -36.72 33.23
C GLN A 61 7.54 -37.20 33.61
#